data_AF-A0A6P3F337-F1
#
_entry.id   AF-A0A6P3F337-F1
#
_cell.length_a   1.000
_cell.length_b   1.000
_cell.length_c   1.000
_cell.angle_alpha   90.00
_cell.angle_beta   90.00
_cell.angle_gamma   90.00
#
_symmetry.space_group_name_H-M   'P 1'
#
loop_
_entity.id
_entity.type
_entity.pdbx_description
1 polymer ?
#
loop_
_entity_poly.entity_id
_entity_poly.type
_entity_poly.pdbx_seq_one_letter_code
_entity_poly.pdbx_strand_id
1 'polypeptide(L)' 'MRTFLLTLAVLLLLFQVIPGSPERCWNQRGACREKCIKSEIFFVFCVSGKVCCVKPKDKPNLSQK' A
#
# COMPACT_ATOMS: atom_id res chain seq x y z
N MET A 1 -21.34 -18.96 29.14
CA MET A 1 -21.82 -17.79 28.37
C MET A 1 -20.76 -16.69 28.26
N ARG A 2 -20.17 -16.22 29.37
CA ARG A 2 -19.12 -15.16 29.34
C ARG A 2 -17.89 -15.51 28.48
N THR A 3 -17.39 -16.74 28.55
CA THR A 3 -16.21 -17.18 27.78
C THR A 3 -16.44 -17.12 26.27
N PHE A 4 -17.64 -17.47 25.82
CA PHE A 4 -18.01 -17.45 24.40
C PHE A 4 -18.03 -16.02 23.83
N LEU A 5 -18.53 -15.07 24.62
CA LEU A 5 -18.52 -13.65 24.27
C LEU A 5 -17.09 -13.09 24.20
N LEU A 6 -16.21 -13.52 25.11
CA LEU A 6 -14.80 -13.13 25.09
C LEU A 6 -14.07 -13.68 23.87
N THR A 7 -14.27 -14.96 23.52
CA THR A 7 -13.67 -15.54 22.31
C THR A 7 -14.19 -14.86 21.04
N LEU A 8 -15.48 -14.49 21.01
CA LEU A 8 -16.06 -13.77 19.88
C LEU A 8 -15.45 -12.35 19.75
N ALA A 9 -15.28 -11.64 20.87
CA ALA A 9 -14.65 -10.32 20.88
C ALA A 9 -13.19 -10.37 20.40
N VAL A 10 -12.41 -11.34 20.85
CA VAL A 10 -11.02 -11.54 20.40
C VAL A 10 -10.97 -11.85 18.90
N LEU A 11 -11.88 -12.68 18.40
CA LEU A 11 -11.94 -13.01 16.97
C LEU A 11 -12.27 -11.79 16.11
N LEU A 12 -13.21 -10.94 16.55
CA LEU A 12 -13.55 -9.70 15.86
C LEU A 12 -12.39 -8.70 15.84
N LEU A 13 -11.64 -8.58 16.94
CA LEU A 13 -10.45 -7.72 17.00
C LEU A 13 -9.34 -8.19 16.04
N LEU A 14 -9.17 -9.51 15.87
CA LEU A 14 -8.20 -10.05 14.91
C LEU A 14 -8.56 -9.72 13.46
N PHE A 15 -9.86 -9.63 13.13
CA PHE A 15 -10.31 -9.19 11.79
C PHE A 15 -10.08 -7.71 11.51
N GLN A 16 -9.91 -6.87 12.53
CA GLN A 16 -9.68 -5.42 12.33
C GLN A 16 -8.25 -5.11 11.88
N VAL A 17 -7.33 -6.09 11.90
CA VAL A 17 -5.93 -5.92 11.50
C VAL A 17 -5.73 -6.16 10.00
N ILE A 18 -6.76 -5.98 9.17
CA ILE A 18 -6.57 -5.95 7.71
C ILE A 18 -5.73 -4.72 7.41
N PRO A 19 -4.47 -4.87 6.94
CA PRO A 19 -3.67 -3.73 6.55
C PRO A 19 -4.46 -2.97 5.49
N GLY A 20 -4.71 -1.68 5.71
CA GLY A 20 -5.39 -0.84 4.74
C GLY A 20 -4.76 -1.01 3.36
N SER A 21 -5.59 -1.01 2.31
CA SER A 21 -5.08 -1.12 0.95
C SER A 21 -4.05 -0.01 0.72
N PRO A 22 -2.86 -0.34 0.17
CA PRO A 22 -1.84 0.67 -0.05
C PRO A 22 -2.37 1.74 -1.00
N GLU A 23 -2.16 3.00 -0.64
CA GLU A 23 -2.46 4.16 -1.49
C GLU A 23 -1.87 3.91 -2.89
N ARG A 24 -2.71 4.06 -3.91
CA ARG A 24 -2.32 3.81 -5.31
C ARG A 24 -1.87 5.12 -5.95
N CYS A 25 -0.86 5.03 -6.79
CA CYS A 25 -0.33 6.17 -7.53
C CYS A 25 -0.21 5.84 -9.03
N TRP A 26 0.09 6.85 -9.84
CA TRP A 26 0.34 6.69 -11.28
C TRP A 26 -0.77 5.93 -12.02
N ASN A 27 -2.01 6.45 -12.01
CA ASN A 27 -3.19 5.79 -12.59
C ASN A 27 -3.33 4.33 -12.14
N GLN A 28 -3.10 4.07 -10.85
CA GLN A 28 -3.17 2.75 -10.22
C GLN A 28 -2.10 1.74 -10.67
N ARG A 29 -1.13 2.16 -11.50
CA ARG A 29 0.02 1.33 -11.93
C ARG A 29 1.16 1.29 -10.90
N GLY A 30 1.09 2.13 -9.87
CA GLY A 30 2.02 2.13 -8.75
C GLY A 30 1.32 2.04 -7.40
N ALA A 31 2.13 1.81 -6.37
CA ALA A 31 1.72 1.85 -4.97
C ALA A 31 2.66 2.76 -4.17
N CYS A 32 2.09 3.52 -3.24
CA CYS A 32 2.82 4.36 -2.31
C CYS A 32 3.38 3.50 -1.17
N ARG A 33 4.70 3.57 -0.96
CA ARG A 33 5.44 2.80 0.05
C ARG A 33 6.47 3.69 0.74
N GLU A 34 6.96 3.29 1.91
CA GLU A 34 8.13 3.95 2.53
C GLU A 34 9.40 3.76 1.68
N LYS A 35 9.52 2.58 1.06
CA LYS A 35 10.63 2.23 0.16
C LYS A 35 10.14 1.28 -0.91
N CYS A 36 10.66 1.45 -2.13
CA CYS A 36 10.36 0.52 -3.23
C CYS A 36 11.05 -0.83 -3.02
N ILE A 37 10.38 -1.89 -3.46
CA ILE A 37 10.98 -3.23 -3.52
C ILE A 37 11.95 -3.32 -4.70
N LYS A 38 12.81 -4.34 -4.73
CA LYS A 38 13.85 -4.51 -5.77
C LYS A 38 13.31 -4.55 -7.21
N SER A 39 12.06 -4.97 -7.41
CA SER A 39 11.40 -5.06 -8.71
C SER A 39 10.57 -3.82 -9.08
N GLU A 40 10.62 -2.78 -8.25
CA GLU A 40 9.95 -1.50 -8.47
C GLU A 40 11.00 -0.39 -8.53
N ILE A 41 10.64 0.73 -9.16
CA ILE A 41 11.46 1.93 -9.22
C ILE A 41 10.70 3.11 -8.63
N PHE A 42 11.45 4.06 -8.09
CA PHE A 42 10.92 5.35 -7.67
C PHE A 42 10.41 6.13 -8.89
N PHE A 43 9.22 6.73 -8.75
CA PHE A 43 8.67 7.65 -9.75
C PHE A 43 8.48 9.07 -9.20
N VAL A 44 7.70 9.22 -8.12
CA VAL A 44 7.35 10.52 -7.52
C VAL A 44 6.96 10.33 -6.05
N PHE A 45 6.81 11.39 -5.28
CA PHE A 45 6.19 11.32 -3.95
C PHE A 45 4.67 11.30 -4.02
N CYS A 46 4.04 10.55 -3.12
CA CYS A 46 2.60 10.55 -2.90
C CYS A 46 2.19 11.69 -1.96
N VAL A 47 0.89 11.97 -1.87
CA VAL A 47 0.36 13.01 -0.96
C VAL A 47 0.64 12.68 0.50
N SER A 48 0.72 11.38 0.82
CA SER A 48 1.15 10.88 2.13
C SER A 48 2.63 11.11 2.46
N GLY A 49 3.44 11.64 1.54
CA GLY A 49 4.89 11.79 1.70
C GLY A 49 5.70 10.51 1.41
N LYS A 50 5.02 9.38 1.20
CA LYS A 50 5.61 8.11 0.77
C LYS A 50 6.12 8.18 -0.66
N VAL A 51 6.97 7.23 -1.05
CA VAL A 51 7.42 7.10 -2.43
C VAL A 51 6.43 6.30 -3.28
N CYS A 52 6.08 6.82 -4.46
CA CYS A 52 5.34 6.08 -5.48
C CYS A 52 6.29 5.11 -6.19
N CYS A 53 6.02 3.83 -6.02
CA CYS A 53 6.79 2.74 -6.60
C CYS A 53 6.01 2.13 -7.77
N VAL A 54 6.64 2.09 -8.94
CA VAL A 54 6.06 1.54 -10.18
C VAL A 54 6.93 0.41 -10.70
N LYS A 55 6.34 -0.54 -11.44
CA LYS A 55 7.14 -1.56 -12.14
C LYS A 55 7.95 -0.87 -13.27
N PRO A 56 9.18 -1.33 -13.57
CA PRO A 56 10.00 -0.75 -14.64
C PRO A 56 9.29 -0.63 -16.00
N LYS A 57 8.44 -1.60 -16.35
CA LYS A 57 7.65 -1.59 -17.60
C LYS A 57 6.56 -0.51 -17.64
N ASP A 58 6.10 -0.07 -16.47
CA ASP A 58 5.07 0.95 -16.28
C ASP A 58 5.70 2.32 -15.98
N LYS A 59 7.03 2.41 -16.07
CA LYS A 59 7.78 3.65 -15.91
C LYS A 59 7.27 4.67 -16.93
N PRO A 60 6.78 5.84 -16.49
CA PRO A 60 6.57 6.94 -17.42
C PRO A 60 7.88 7.31 -18.09
N ASN A 61 7.86 7.36 -19.41
CA ASN A 61 8.87 8.10 -20.16
C ASN A 61 8.62 9.59 -19.91
N LEU A 62 9.14 10.08 -18.78
CA LEU A 62 9.38 11.49 -18.57
C LEU A 62 10.50 11.91 -19.53
N SER A 63 10.20 11.94 -20.82
CA SER A 63 10.97 12.77 -21.74
C SER A 63 10.72 14.18 -21.27
N GLN A 64 11.69 14.74 -20.54
CA GLN A 64 11.74 16.16 -20.25
C GLN A 64 11.63 16.88 -21.58
N LYS A 65 10.50 17.53 -21.83
CA LYS A 65 10.34 18.52 -22.89
C LYS A 65 10.48 19.89 -22.26
#